data_AF-A0A553BD85-F1
#
_entry.id   AF-A0A553BD85-F1
#
_cell.length_a   1.000
_cell.length_b   1.000
_cell.length_c   1.000
_cell.angle_alpha   90.00
_cell.angle_beta   90.00
_cell.angle_gamma   90.00
#
_symmetry.space_group_name_H-M   'P 1'
#
loop_
_entity.id
_entity.type
_entity.pdbx_description
1 polymer ?
#
loop_
_entity_poly.entity_id
_entity_poly.type
_entity_poly.pdbx_seq_one_letter_code
_entity_poly.pdbx_strand_id
1 'polypeptide(L)'
;MATINELTRKRENLLIQIAGVTADLKEYTKYPVETIDVEQIKYQYGFILREIKDIDEKLKFIFLTQSETLKTDLEIMDKEMIESVAKNRFTVTDLPKLHYSMFDEPFI
;
A
#
# COMPACT_ATOMS: atom_id res chain seq x y z
N MET A 1 -7.35 13.67 -4.06
CA MET A 1 -6.23 12.72 -3.88
C MET A 1 -5.88 12.21 -5.26
N ALA A 2 -4.62 12.35 -5.70
CA ALA A 2 -4.19 11.73 -6.96
C ALA A 2 -4.22 10.21 -6.76
N THR A 3 -4.80 9.47 -7.70
CA THR A 3 -4.83 8.00 -7.61
C THR A 3 -3.44 7.42 -7.85
N ILE A 4 -3.13 6.24 -7.30
CA ILE A 4 -1.83 5.55 -7.52
C ILE A 4 -1.51 5.47 -9.03
N ASN A 5 -2.52 5.19 -9.84
CA ASN A 5 -2.40 5.13 -11.31
C ASN A 5 -1.98 6.47 -11.93
N GLU A 6 -2.49 7.59 -11.44
CA GLU A 6 -2.09 8.93 -11.92
C GLU A 6 -0.64 9.25 -11.58
N LEU A 7 -0.21 8.93 -10.35
CA LEU A 7 1.17 9.13 -9.92
C LEU A 7 2.13 8.23 -10.70
N THR A 8 1.79 6.96 -10.90
CA THR A 8 2.58 6.01 -11.71
C THR A 8 2.71 6.49 -13.15
N ARG A 9 1.60 6.91 -13.78
CA ARG A 9 1.62 7.45 -15.15
C ARG A 9 2.46 8.72 -15.25
N LYS A 10 2.37 9.62 -14.25
CA LYS A 10 3.19 10.84 -14.21
C LYS A 10 4.67 10.48 -14.12
N ARG A 11 5.05 9.50 -13.27
CA ARG A 11 6.42 9.02 -13.15
C ARG A 11 6.93 8.41 -14.46
N GLU A 12 6.15 7.56 -15.12
CA GLU A 12 6.52 6.95 -16.41
C GLU A 12 6.77 8.00 -17.48
N ASN A 13 5.89 9.01 -17.58
CA ASN A 13 6.09 10.12 -18.51
C ASN A 13 7.38 10.91 -18.23
N LEU A 14 7.73 11.13 -16.97
CA LEU A 14 8.97 11.80 -16.58
C LEU A 14 10.20 10.93 -16.87
N LEU A 15 10.11 9.60 -16.71
CA LEU A 15 11.16 8.66 -17.09
C LEU A 15 11.41 8.63 -18.60
N ILE A 16 10.37 8.78 -19.42
CA ILE A 16 10.52 8.93 -20.87
C ILE A 16 11.20 10.25 -21.20
N GLN A 17 10.78 11.35 -20.55
CA GLN A 17 11.38 12.67 -20.77
C GLN A 17 12.87 12.69 -20.42
N ILE A 18 13.27 12.13 -19.27
CA ILE A 18 14.68 12.10 -18.89
C ILE A 18 15.52 11.22 -19.83
N ALA A 19 14.94 10.14 -20.36
CA ALA A 19 15.60 9.31 -21.36
C ALA A 19 15.85 10.10 -22.66
N GLY A 20 14.89 10.91 -23.09
CA GLY A 20 15.04 11.83 -24.23
C GLY A 20 16.16 12.83 -24.00
N VAL A 21 16.12 13.57 -22.88
CA VAL A 21 17.17 14.54 -22.53
C VAL A 21 18.56 13.88 -22.44
N THR A 22 18.63 12.64 -21.94
CA THR A 22 19.89 11.88 -21.87
C THR A 22 20.39 11.49 -23.27
N ALA A 23 19.50 11.14 -24.18
CA ALA A 23 19.86 10.84 -25.57
C ALA A 23 20.39 12.09 -26.27
N ASP A 24 19.70 13.22 -26.12
CA ASP A 24 20.10 14.51 -26.69
C ASP A 24 21.48 14.94 -26.17
N LEU A 25 21.74 14.79 -24.86
CA LEU A 25 23.05 15.07 -24.27
C LEU A 25 24.15 14.16 -24.84
N LYS A 26 23.86 12.86 -25.02
CA LYS A 26 24.82 11.92 -25.61
C LYS A 26 25.12 12.27 -27.06
N GLU A 27 24.12 12.71 -27.82
CA GLU A 27 24.30 13.16 -29.20
C GLU A 27 25.13 14.44 -29.25
N TYR A 28 24.80 15.45 -28.43
CA TYR A 28 25.57 16.68 -28.30
C TYR A 28 27.03 16.42 -27.92
N THR A 29 27.28 15.45 -27.04
CA THR A 29 28.64 15.06 -26.63
C THR A 29 29.45 14.49 -27.80
N LYS A 30 28.80 13.85 -28.78
CA LYS A 30 29.44 13.33 -30.00
C LYS A 30 29.56 14.39 -31.09
N TYR A 31 28.55 15.25 -31.20
CA TYR A 31 28.40 16.26 -32.24
C TYR A 31 27.96 17.59 -31.62
N PRO A 32 28.89 18.39 -31.09
CA PRO A 32 28.54 19.65 -30.45
C PRO A 32 28.03 20.65 -31.51
N VAL A 33 26.90 21.29 -31.21
CA VAL A 33 26.27 22.33 -32.06
C VAL A 33 26.01 23.58 -31.23
N GLU A 34 26.23 24.76 -31.80
CA GLU A 34 26.11 26.04 -31.06
C GLU A 34 24.68 26.39 -30.63
N THR A 35 23.67 25.74 -31.21
CA THR A 35 22.25 26.01 -30.92
C THR A 35 21.74 25.38 -29.62
N ILE A 36 22.57 24.58 -28.94
CA ILE A 36 22.16 23.87 -27.72
C ILE A 36 22.72 24.57 -26.48
N ASP A 37 21.82 25.03 -25.60
CA ASP A 37 22.17 25.51 -24.27
C ASP A 37 22.27 24.34 -23.28
N VAL A 38 23.50 23.92 -22.99
CA VAL A 38 23.81 22.83 -22.05
C VAL A 38 23.39 23.17 -20.62
N GLU A 39 23.42 24.45 -20.25
CA GLU A 39 23.02 24.86 -18.90
C GLU A 39 21.51 24.73 -18.73
N GLN A 40 20.73 25.13 -19.74
CA GLN A 40 19.29 24.88 -19.75
C GLN A 40 18.96 23.38 -19.67
N ILE A 41 19.67 22.53 -20.42
CA ILE A 41 19.48 21.08 -20.35
C ILE A 41 19.78 20.54 -18.95
N LYS A 42 20.85 21.01 -18.30
CA LYS A 42 21.19 20.62 -16.93
C LYS A 42 20.06 20.98 -15.94
N TYR A 43 19.47 22.17 -16.07
CA TYR A 43 18.33 22.57 -15.23
C TYR A 43 17.11 21.68 -15.47
N GLN A 44 16.78 21.38 -16.73
CA GLN A 44 15.68 20.49 -17.08
C GLN A 44 15.88 19.09 -16.51
N TYR A 45 17.07 18.52 -16.70
CA TYR A 45 17.43 17.21 -16.17
C TYR A 45 17.29 17.15 -14.64
N GLY A 46 17.83 18.17 -13.93
CA GLY A 46 17.72 18.27 -12.48
C GLY A 46 16.29 18.47 -11.99
N PHE A 47 15.46 19.21 -12.73
CA PHE A 47 14.04 19.36 -12.43
C PHE A 47 13.29 18.02 -12.55
N ILE A 48 13.47 17.30 -13.66
CA ILE A 48 12.81 16.01 -13.89
C ILE A 48 13.18 14.99 -12.80
N LEU A 49 14.45 14.93 -12.40
CA LEU A 49 14.89 14.04 -11.32
C LEU A 49 14.21 14.34 -9.98
N ARG A 50 14.08 15.63 -9.63
CA ARG A 50 13.39 16.03 -8.39
C ARG A 50 11.92 15.65 -8.44
N GLU A 51 11.24 15.90 -9.56
CA GLU A 51 9.83 15.52 -9.73
C GLU A 51 9.62 14.00 -9.63
N ILE A 52 10.51 13.19 -10.21
CA ILE A 52 10.46 11.72 -10.09
C ILE A 52 10.58 11.32 -8.61
N LYS A 53 11.58 11.87 -7.90
CA LYS A 53 11.81 11.60 -6.48
C LYS A 53 10.58 11.94 -5.64
N ASP A 54 9.99 13.11 -5.85
CA ASP A 54 8.80 13.56 -5.12
C ASP A 54 7.59 12.65 -5.36
N ILE A 55 7.45 12.10 -6.58
CA ILE A 55 6.39 11.14 -6.90
C ILE A 55 6.65 9.80 -6.22
N ASP A 56 7.89 9.30 -6.24
CA ASP A 56 8.24 8.04 -5.59
C ASP A 56 8.05 8.10 -4.06
N GLU A 57 8.38 9.23 -3.43
CA GLU A 57 8.11 9.45 -2.01
C GLU A 57 6.60 9.43 -1.70
N LYS A 58 5.77 10.06 -2.54
CA LYS A 58 4.31 10.03 -2.41
C LYS A 58 3.74 8.62 -2.59
N LEU A 59 4.21 7.88 -3.60
CA LEU A 59 3.79 6.50 -3.83
C LEU A 59 4.18 5.63 -2.63
N LYS A 60 5.41 5.74 -2.14
CA LYS A 60 5.88 5.00 -0.95
C LYS A 60 5.00 5.31 0.26
N PHE A 61 4.68 6.57 0.50
CA PHE A 61 3.80 6.96 1.60
C PHE A 61 2.43 6.29 1.48
N ILE A 62 1.79 6.36 0.31
CA ILE A 62 0.49 5.72 0.06
C ILE A 62 0.55 4.21 0.32
N PHE A 63 1.58 3.53 -0.19
CA PHE A 63 1.73 2.09 0.02
C PHE A 63 1.94 1.71 1.49
N LEU A 64 2.75 2.48 2.22
CA LEU A 64 2.95 2.24 3.66
C LEU A 64 1.64 2.44 4.43
N THR A 65 0.91 3.52 4.18
CA THR A 65 -0.39 3.76 4.82
C THR A 65 -1.39 2.65 4.52
N GLN A 66 -1.50 2.21 3.26
CA GLN A 66 -2.40 1.12 2.89
C GLN A 66 -2.00 -0.21 3.56
N SER A 67 -0.71 -0.51 3.65
CA SER A 67 -0.20 -1.69 4.32
C SER A 67 -0.52 -1.69 5.83
N GLU A 68 -0.34 -0.54 6.48
CA GLU A 68 -0.70 -0.38 7.89
C GLU A 68 -2.21 -0.53 8.12
N THR A 69 -3.04 0.09 7.27
CA THR A 69 -4.50 -0.08 7.34
C THR A 69 -4.90 -1.54 7.19
N LEU A 70 -4.38 -2.24 6.17
CA LEU A 70 -4.67 -3.66 5.94
C LEU A 70 -4.23 -4.53 7.12
N LYS A 71 -3.09 -4.22 7.74
CA LYS A 71 -2.64 -4.93 8.94
C LYS A 71 -3.64 -4.74 10.09
N THR A 72 -4.09 -3.52 10.33
CA THR A 72 -5.10 -3.24 11.36
C THR A 72 -6.43 -3.94 11.07
N ASP A 73 -6.88 -3.92 9.82
CA ASP A 73 -8.12 -4.59 9.41
C ASP A 73 -8.04 -6.11 9.63
N LEU A 74 -6.88 -6.73 9.35
CA LEU A 74 -6.64 -8.15 9.63
C LEU A 74 -6.69 -8.45 11.13
N GLU A 75 -6.06 -7.63 11.96
CA GLU A 75 -6.10 -7.80 13.43
C GLU A 75 -7.52 -7.66 14.00
N ILE A 76 -8.34 -6.78 13.42
CA ILE A 76 -9.76 -6.63 13.80
C ILE A 76 -10.54 -7.88 13.38
N MET A 77 -10.37 -8.32 12.13
CA MET A 77 -11.05 -9.50 11.60
C MET A 77 -10.72 -10.77 12.40
N ASP A 78 -9.45 -10.96 12.80
CA ASP A 78 -9.04 -12.08 13.63
C ASP A 78 -9.73 -12.06 15.00
N LYS A 79 -9.86 -10.88 15.63
CA LYS A 79 -10.59 -10.74 16.90
C LYS A 79 -12.07 -11.06 16.74
N GLU A 80 -12.72 -10.53 15.72
CA GLU A 80 -14.13 -10.80 15.42
C GLU A 80 -14.36 -12.29 15.16
N MET A 81 -13.44 -12.96 14.47
CA MET A 81 -13.51 -14.41 14.23
C MET A 81 -13.38 -15.20 15.55
N ILE A 82 -12.43 -14.84 16.41
CA ILE A 82 -12.26 -15.48 17.73
C ILE A 82 -13.51 -15.29 18.58
N GLU A 83 -14.07 -14.09 18.63
CA GLU A 83 -15.30 -13.80 19.38
C GLU A 83 -16.51 -14.58 18.85
N SER A 84 -16.65 -14.69 17.53
CA SER A 84 -17.71 -15.46 16.88
C SER A 84 -17.60 -16.96 17.20
N VAL A 85 -16.39 -17.52 17.15
CA VAL A 85 -16.14 -18.92 17.54
C VAL A 85 -16.41 -19.12 19.03
N ALA A 86 -16.03 -18.17 19.89
CA ALA A 86 -16.28 -18.24 21.33
C ALA A 86 -17.78 -18.22 21.65
N LYS A 87 -18.57 -17.39 20.97
CA LYS A 87 -20.04 -17.34 21.12
C LYS A 87 -20.73 -18.62 20.65
N ASN A 88 -20.16 -19.34 19.69
CA ASN A 88 -20.70 -20.60 19.16
C ASN A 88 -20.32 -21.85 19.97
N ARG A 89 -19.50 -21.73 21.02
CA ARG A 89 -19.24 -22.84 21.94
C ARG A 89 -20.42 -22.97 22.89
N PHE A 90 -21.18 -24.07 22.79
CA PHE A 90 -22.16 -24.49 23.79
C PHE A 90 -21.57 -24.35 25.19
N THR A 91 -22.11 -23.43 25.98
CA THR A 91 -21.75 -23.29 27.38
C THR A 91 -22.57 -24.29 28.21
N VAL A 92 -22.05 -24.73 29.35
CA VAL A 92 -22.77 -25.67 30.25
C VAL A 92 -24.14 -25.11 30.67
N THR A 93 -24.32 -23.79 30.59
CA THR A 93 -25.56 -23.05 30.83
C THR A 93 -26.60 -23.15 29.70
N ASP A 94 -26.21 -23.57 28.49
CA ASP A 94 -27.10 -23.79 27.34
C ASP A 94 -27.76 -25.18 27.36
N LEU A 95 -27.27 -26.08 28.23
CA LEU A 95 -27.92 -27.36 28.47
C LEU A 95 -29.23 -27.14 29.23
N PRO A 96 -30.36 -27.73 28.78
CA PRO A 96 -31.60 -27.66 29.53
C PRO A 96 -31.37 -28.16 30.96
N LYS A 97 -31.87 -27.44 31.97
CA LYS A 97 -31.82 -27.80 33.40
C LYS A 97 -32.59 -29.08 33.75
N LEU A 98 -32.81 -29.98 32.81
CA LEU A 98 -33.60 -31.20 32.94
C LEU A 98 -32.82 -32.38 33.53
N HIS A 99 -31.51 -32.26 33.73
CA HIS A 99 -30.69 -33.39 34.20
C HIS A 99 -30.60 -33.55 35.74
N TYR A 100 -30.97 -32.54 36.53
CA TYR A 100 -30.89 -32.64 38.00
C TYR A 100 -32.18 -33.11 38.67
N SER A 101 -33.28 -33.29 37.93
CA SER A 101 -34.59 -33.71 38.46
C SER A 101 -34.88 -35.21 38.31
N MET A 102 -33.99 -36.00 37.69
CA MET A 102 -34.20 -37.45 37.51
C MET A 102 -33.55 -38.32 38.60
N PHE A 103 -32.92 -37.74 39.61
CA PHE A 103 -32.17 -38.47 40.65
C PHE A 103 -32.62 -38.14 42.09
N ASP A 104 -33.88 -37.76 42.28
CA ASP A 104 -34.46 -37.48 43.61
C ASP A 104 -34.92 -38.75 44.37
N GLU A 105 -34.64 -39.95 43.85
CA GLU A 105 -34.87 -41.17 44.62
C GLU A 105 -33.56 -41.65 45.26
N PRO A 106 -33.45 -41.66 46.61
CA PRO A 106 -32.36 -42.37 47.26
C PRO A 106 -32.52 -43.85 46.95
N PHE A 107 -31.50 -44.44 46.32
CA PHE A 107 -31.39 -45.89 46.20
C PHE A 107 -31.40 -46.49 47.61
N ILE A 108 -32.52 -47.09 47.99
CA ILE A 108 -32.68 -48.02 49.13
C ILE A 108 -32.34 -49.42 48.64
#